data_AF-A0A967HG84-F1
#
_entry.id   AF-A0A967HG84-F1
#
_cell.length_a   1.000
_cell.length_b   1.000
_cell.length_c   1.000
_cell.angle_alpha   90.00
_cell.angle_beta   90.00
_cell.angle_gamma   90.00
#
_symmetry.space_group_name_H-M   'P 1'
#
loop_
_entity.id
_entity.type
_entity.pdbx_description
1 polymer ?
#
loop_
_entity_poly.entity_id
_entity_poly.type
_entity_poly.pdbx_seq_one_letter_code
_entity_poly.pdbx_strand_id
1 'polypeptide(L)'
;ARDYAAGIFGLQLETAGQVATRVSQLVVYGLPDDHFDRYRERIRAVSRDEAAAAAARHIRPDEAQIVLVGDADAVVADLEALDLGPVEVVRPGQ
;
A
#
# COMPACT_ATOMS: atom_id res chain seq x y z
N ALA A 1 9.73 -6.91 11.19
CA ALA A 1 9.10 -6.02 10.19
C ALA A 1 10.15 -5.23 9.39
N ARG A 2 10.90 -4.33 10.04
CA ARG A 2 11.91 -3.50 9.39
C ARG A 2 13.00 -4.27 8.63
N ASP A 3 13.60 -5.25 9.30
CA ASP A 3 14.66 -6.07 8.69
C ASP A 3 14.15 -6.94 7.55
N TYR A 4 12.89 -7.39 7.65
CA TYR A 4 12.21 -8.08 6.56
C TYR A 4 12.07 -7.17 5.33
N ALA A 5 11.52 -5.96 5.50
CA ALA A 5 11.35 -5.00 4.41
C ALA A 5 12.68 -4.60 3.75
N ALA A 6 13.72 -4.34 4.56
CA ALA A 6 15.05 -4.05 4.03
C ALA A 6 15.68 -5.29 3.35
N GLY A 7 15.41 -6.48 3.87
CA GLY A 7 15.93 -7.75 3.36
C GLY A 7 15.41 -8.10 1.98
N ILE A 8 14.10 -8.03 1.77
CA ILE A 8 13.45 -8.40 0.50
C ILE A 8 13.75 -7.44 -0.66
N PHE A 9 14.32 -6.25 -0.39
CA PHE A 9 14.62 -5.27 -1.44
C PHE A 9 15.53 -5.81 -2.55
N GLY A 10 16.50 -6.67 -2.20
CA GLY A 10 17.40 -7.26 -3.20
C GLY A 10 16.66 -8.14 -4.21
N LEU A 11 15.61 -8.84 -3.78
CA LEU A 11 14.76 -9.68 -4.63
C LEU A 11 13.97 -8.87 -5.65
N GLN A 12 13.87 -7.55 -5.44
CA GLN A 12 13.17 -6.63 -6.34
C GLN A 12 14.11 -5.98 -7.36
N LEU A 13 15.33 -6.52 -7.55
CA LEU A 13 16.37 -6.03 -8.45
C LEU A 13 17.08 -7.16 -9.22
N GLU A 14 16.49 -8.36 -9.28
CA GLU A 14 17.13 -9.56 -9.85
C GLU A 14 17.11 -9.60 -11.38
N THR A 15 16.17 -8.87 -11.99
CA THR A 15 15.97 -8.84 -13.45
C THR A 15 16.13 -7.44 -14.01
N ALA A 16 16.48 -7.34 -15.29
CA ALA A 16 16.55 -6.06 -15.99
C ALA A 16 15.23 -5.27 -15.95
N GLY A 17 14.09 -5.96 -16.03
CA GLY A 17 12.77 -5.33 -15.94
C GLY A 17 12.48 -4.72 -14.56
N GLN A 18 12.89 -5.40 -13.50
CA GLN A 18 12.79 -4.89 -12.14
C GLN A 18 13.66 -3.64 -11.93
N VAL A 19 14.91 -3.68 -12.41
CA VAL A 19 15.81 -2.51 -12.38
C VAL A 19 15.22 -1.34 -13.17
N ALA A 20 14.74 -1.58 -14.40
CA ALA A 20 14.12 -0.56 -15.23
C ALA A 20 12.89 0.07 -14.55
N THR A 21 12.08 -0.73 -13.86
CA THR A 21 10.94 -0.23 -13.07
C THR A 21 11.39 0.74 -11.97
N ARG A 22 12.49 0.45 -11.27
CA ARG A 22 13.03 1.35 -10.24
C ARG A 22 13.58 2.64 -10.82
N VAL A 23 14.34 2.56 -11.92
CA VAL A 23 14.83 3.77 -12.61
C VAL A 23 13.67 4.64 -13.08
N SER A 24 12.61 4.04 -13.62
CA SER A 24 11.38 4.76 -13.99
C SER A 24 10.74 5.46 -12.78
N GLN A 25 10.69 4.80 -11.62
CA GLN A 25 10.17 5.41 -10.38
C GLN A 25 10.97 6.64 -9.93
N LEU A 26 12.29 6.68 -10.14
CA LEU A 26 13.09 7.87 -9.83
C LEU A 26 12.59 9.08 -10.62
N VAL A 27 12.37 8.90 -11.93
CA VAL A 27 11.94 9.96 -12.83
C VAL A 27 10.49 10.36 -12.57
N VAL A 28 9.57 9.38 -12.52
CA VAL A 28 8.12 9.61 -12.38
C VAL A 28 7.79 10.35 -11.08
N TYR A 29 8.49 10.02 -9.99
CA TYR A 29 8.26 10.62 -8.68
C TYR A 29 9.26 11.73 -8.32
N GLY A 30 10.16 12.10 -9.23
CA GLY A 30 11.18 13.14 -9.01
C GLY A 30 12.10 12.86 -7.82
N LEU A 31 12.47 11.59 -7.62
CA LEU A 31 13.32 11.18 -6.50
C LEU A 31 14.80 11.43 -6.82
N PRO A 32 15.64 11.67 -5.80
CA PRO A 32 17.09 11.73 -5.96
C PRO A 32 17.66 10.44 -6.57
N ASP A 33 18.72 10.55 -7.36
CA ASP A 33 19.38 9.40 -8.00
C ASP A 33 19.88 8.35 -6.99
N ASP A 34 20.29 8.79 -5.80
CA ASP A 34 20.78 7.94 -4.70
C ASP A 34 19.64 7.31 -3.86
N HIS A 35 18.39 7.53 -4.25
CA HIS A 35 17.24 7.13 -3.45
C HIS A 35 17.28 5.63 -3.13
N PHE A 36 17.56 4.78 -4.12
CA PHE A 36 17.58 3.33 -3.94
C PHE A 36 18.86 2.80 -3.29
N ASP A 37 19.99 3.52 -3.43
CA ASP A 37 21.24 3.20 -2.73
C ASP A 37 21.05 3.30 -1.22
N ARG A 38 20.39 4.38 -0.79
CA ARG A 38 20.13 4.67 0.62
C ARG A 38 18.83 4.05 1.15
N TYR A 39 18.05 3.38 0.31
CA TYR A 39 16.73 2.87 0.68
C TYR A 39 16.77 1.92 1.89
N ARG A 40 17.66 0.92 1.85
CA ARG A 40 17.77 -0.08 2.93
C ARG A 40 18.21 0.55 4.26
N GLU A 41 19.11 1.54 4.19
CA GLU A 41 19.55 2.31 5.35
C GLU A 41 18.37 3.08 5.96
N ARG A 42 17.64 3.86 5.15
CA ARG A 42 16.49 4.65 5.60
C ARG A 42 15.39 3.77 6.20
N ILE A 43 15.08 2.64 5.58
CA ILE A 43 14.10 1.68 6.14
C ILE A 43 14.57 1.19 7.50
N ARG A 44 15.86 0.84 7.67
CA ARG A 44 16.41 0.38 8.96
C ARG A 44 16.46 1.47 10.04
N ALA A 45 16.49 2.74 9.64
CA ALA A 45 16.47 3.86 10.58
C ALA A 45 15.08 4.11 11.20
N VAL A 46 14.00 3.62 10.58
CA VAL A 46 12.63 3.84 11.08
C VAL A 46 12.47 3.26 12.48
N SER A 47 12.07 4.12 13.40
CA SER A 47 11.72 3.79 14.78
C SER A 47 10.25 3.37 14.92
N ARG A 48 9.92 2.77 16.07
CA ARG A 48 8.53 2.40 16.39
C ARG A 48 7.62 3.63 16.49
N ASP A 49 8.13 4.71 17.08
CA ASP A 49 7.34 5.92 17.33
C ASP A 49 7.06 6.67 16.03
N GLU A 50 8.03 6.74 15.12
CA GLU A 50 7.82 7.29 13.76
C GLU A 50 6.79 6.47 12.97
N ALA A 51 6.87 5.14 13.04
CA ALA A 51 5.89 4.27 12.38
C ALA A 51 4.49 4.46 12.97
N ALA A 52 4.36 4.56 14.30
CA ALA A 52 3.09 4.82 14.97
C ALA A 52 2.54 6.22 14.63
N ALA A 53 3.39 7.25 14.60
CA ALA A 53 2.99 8.60 14.23
C ALA A 53 2.52 8.69 12.76
N ALA A 54 3.20 7.97 11.85
CA ALA A 54 2.78 7.89 10.45
C ALA A 54 1.43 7.17 10.31
N ALA A 55 1.24 6.06 11.03
CA ALA A 55 -0.04 5.35 11.07
C ALA A 55 -1.17 6.25 11.56
N ALA A 56 -0.99 6.95 12.69
CA ALA A 56 -1.99 7.88 13.23
C ALA A 56 -2.31 9.05 12.28
N ARG A 57 -1.36 9.47 11.45
CA ARG A 57 -1.56 10.56 10.47
C ARG A 57 -2.33 10.11 9.23
N HIS A 58 -2.12 8.88 8.77
CA HIS A 58 -2.55 8.45 7.44
C HIS A 58 -3.63 7.38 7.44
N ILE A 59 -3.76 6.59 8.51
CA ILE A 59 -4.86 5.63 8.67
C ILE A 59 -6.01 6.38 9.31
N ARG A 60 -7.10 6.56 8.56
CA ARG A 60 -8.33 7.22 9.00
C ARG A 60 -9.47 6.20 8.98
N PRO A 61 -9.69 5.45 10.07
CA PRO A 61 -10.67 4.36 10.11
C PRO A 61 -12.08 4.81 9.74
N ASP A 62 -12.46 6.03 10.15
CA ASP A 62 -13.79 6.60 9.87
C ASP A 62 -13.98 7.00 8.39
N GLU A 63 -12.90 7.04 7.60
CA GLU A 63 -12.91 7.29 6.16
C GLU A 63 -12.55 6.03 5.35
N ALA A 64 -12.59 4.85 5.98
CA ALA A 64 -12.23 3.61 5.32
C ALA A 64 -13.20 3.26 4.19
N GLN A 65 -12.65 2.80 3.07
CA GLN A 65 -13.42 2.19 1.98
C GLN A 65 -13.21 0.68 2.00
N ILE A 66 -14.31 -0.08 2.04
CA ILE A 66 -14.30 -1.53 2.04
C ILE A 66 -14.78 -2.01 0.68
N VAL A 67 -13.94 -2.80 0.00
CA VAL A 67 -14.28 -3.40 -1.31
C VAL A 67 -14.44 -4.90 -1.13
N LEU A 68 -15.64 -5.40 -1.41
CA LEU A 68 -15.94 -6.83 -1.43
C LEU A 68 -16.16 -7.29 -2.88
N VAL A 69 -15.52 -8.40 -3.26
CA VAL A 69 -15.66 -8.99 -4.59
C VAL A 69 -16.34 -10.34 -4.46
N GLY A 70 -17.51 -10.49 -5.07
CA GLY A 70 -18.31 -11.71 -5.00
C GLY A 70 -19.71 -11.51 -5.58
N ASP A 71 -20.61 -12.43 -5.23
CA ASP A 71 -22.03 -12.30 -5.55
C ASP A 71 -22.68 -11.26 -4.63
N ALA A 72 -22.96 -10.08 -5.18
CA ALA A 72 -23.55 -8.98 -4.42
C ALA A 72 -24.93 -9.35 -3.87
N ASP A 73 -25.73 -10.10 -4.64
CA ASP A 73 -27.11 -10.42 -4.27
C ASP A 73 -27.15 -11.34 -3.03
N ALA A 74 -26.07 -12.07 -2.75
CA ALA A 74 -25.93 -12.94 -1.59
C ALA A 74 -25.48 -12.23 -0.31
N VAL A 75 -24.90 -11.02 -0.39
CA VAL A 75 -24.19 -10.41 0.76
C VAL A 75 -24.61 -8.97 1.09
N VAL A 76 -25.25 -8.24 0.17
CA VAL A 76 -25.60 -6.82 0.37
C VAL A 76 -26.48 -6.61 1.60
N ALA A 77 -27.48 -7.46 1.82
CA ALA A 77 -28.37 -7.33 2.98
C ALA A 77 -27.62 -7.45 4.31
N ASP A 78 -26.68 -8.41 4.41
CA ASP A 78 -25.86 -8.58 5.61
C ASP A 78 -24.91 -7.39 5.80
N LEU A 79 -24.36 -6.83 4.72
CA LEU A 79 -23.48 -5.66 4.79
C LEU A 79 -24.22 -4.39 5.24
N GLU A 80 -25.42 -4.15 4.72
CA GLU A 80 -26.28 -3.04 5.15
C GLU A 80 -26.66 -3.19 6.63
N ALA A 81 -26.91 -4.42 7.09
CA ALA A 81 -27.24 -4.70 8.49
C ALA A 81 -26.07 -4.45 9.47
N LEU A 82 -24.82 -4.46 8.99
CA LEU A 82 -23.65 -4.15 9.81
C LEU A 82 -23.46 -2.65 10.09
N ASP A 83 -24.20 -1.78 9.39
CA ASP A 83 -24.17 -0.32 9.58
C ASP A 83 -22.74 0.27 9.51
N LEU A 84 -21.93 -0.23 8.57
CA LEU A 84 -20.53 0.20 8.37
C LEU A 84 -20.39 1.41 7.44
N GLY A 85 -21.52 1.96 6.98
CA GLY A 85 -21.58 3.03 5.98
C GLY A 85 -22.38 2.63 4.73
N PRO A 86 -22.45 3.53 3.73
CA PRO A 86 -23.22 3.29 2.52
C PRO A 86 -22.63 2.14 1.68
N VAL A 87 -23.51 1.26 1.21
CA VAL A 87 -23.13 0.15 0.32
C VAL A 87 -23.42 0.55 -1.13
N GLU A 88 -22.38 0.48 -1.97
CA GLU A 88 -22.49 0.66 -3.42
C GLU A 88 -22.17 -0.65 -4.13
N VAL A 89 -23.06 -1.10 -5.03
CA VAL A 89 -22.85 -2.30 -5.85
C VAL A 89 -22.39 -1.90 -7.23
N VAL A 90 -21.11 -2.14 -7.53
CA VAL A 90 -20.53 -1.90 -8.86
C VAL A 90 -20.58 -3.20 -9.66
N ARG A 91 -21.30 -3.20 -10.79
CA ARG A 91 -21.36 -4.34 -11.72
C ARG A 91 -20.51 -4.06 -12.97
N PRO A 92 -19.78 -5.07 -13.50
CA PRO A 92 -18.97 -4.87 -14.70
C PRO A 92 -19.83 -4.42 -15.89
N GLY A 93 -19.47 -3.31 -16.52
CA GLY A 93 -20.17 -2.76 -17.69
C GLY A 93 -21.24 -1.70 -17.38
N GLN A 94 -21.38 -1.30 -16.11
CA GLN A 94 -21.97 -0.01 -15.74
C GLN A 94 -20.89 1.04 -15.53
#